data_AF-A0A6G3S833-F1
#
_entry.id   AF-A0A6G3S833-F1
#
_cell.length_a   1.000
_cell.length_b   1.000
_cell.length_c   1.000
_cell.angle_alpha   90.00
_cell.angle_beta   90.00
_cell.angle_gamma   90.00
#
_symmetry.space_group_name_H-M   'P 1'
#
loop_
_entity.id
_entity.type
_entity.pdbx_description
1 polymer ?
#
loop_
_entity_poly.entity_id
_entity_poly.type
_entity_poly.pdbx_seq_one_letter_code
_entity_poly.pdbx_strand_id
1 'polypeptide(L)'
;MGEQFAAQQADFAAGHGHPDLACGVGDWDCDVYGNHRILVRVDETGPVCAAELPWRRQDPDPSLVDVIVRAPSGRRVRNTVAVEVSAERGRIAFAPVEGPGAYAVHYLPYAHTGRAYYPQAAYRQPTATADPQWVHTHGLDGPDAWAGLPRATAFRYEAASAVDSFAPLGFPATRAERAKLDAAFPEAELLLFGEDRAHPLGRYAQLPARWARGTPFAAFEGTADQGEHYAFQVGVFAAAALDDVRAQVRGLPFEVRCISRGGSDARGGTFERRVDVAAGGVCALWFLAHVPHGTAPGRYGGEVAVRAEGVPERVLPVRLTVTDRAVPDGGVG
;
A
#
# COMPACT_ATOMS: atom_id res chain seq x y z
N MET A 1 -11.95 -5.12 25.25
CA MET A 1 -12.38 -5.11 23.83
C MET A 1 -12.49 -3.70 23.26
N GLY A 2 -12.91 -2.67 24.02
CA GLY A 2 -12.99 -1.28 23.52
C GLY A 2 -11.66 -0.54 23.32
N GLU A 3 -10.61 -0.86 24.08
CA GLU A 3 -9.32 -0.17 23.97
C GLU A 3 -8.46 -0.60 22.76
N GLN A 4 -8.62 -1.83 22.28
CA GLN A 4 -7.97 -2.30 21.05
C GLN A 4 -8.55 -1.63 19.79
N PHE A 5 -9.87 -1.37 19.77
CA PHE A 5 -10.49 -0.61 18.67
C PHE A 5 -10.08 0.87 18.67
N ALA A 6 -9.87 1.47 19.85
CA ALA A 6 -9.39 2.83 19.97
C ALA A 6 -7.92 2.97 19.55
N ALA A 7 -7.07 1.99 19.89
CA ALA A 7 -5.67 1.93 19.43
C ALA A 7 -5.58 1.77 17.90
N GLN A 8 -6.46 0.95 17.32
CA GLN A 8 -6.54 0.76 15.86
C GLN A 8 -7.02 2.02 15.11
N GLN A 9 -7.75 2.92 15.76
CA GLN A 9 -8.11 4.25 15.21
C GLN A 9 -7.00 5.29 15.40
N ALA A 10 -6.20 5.18 16.47
CA ALA A 10 -5.11 6.12 16.77
C ALA A 10 -3.84 5.86 15.93
N ASP A 11 -3.54 4.60 15.59
CA ASP A 11 -2.37 4.24 14.75
C ASP A 11 -2.49 4.70 13.29
N PHE A 12 -3.69 5.03 12.81
CA PHE A 12 -3.86 5.67 11.50
C PHE A 12 -3.29 7.10 11.43
N ALA A 13 -2.99 7.73 12.57
CA ALA A 13 -2.63 9.14 12.63
C ALA A 13 -1.12 9.43 12.55
N ALA A 14 -0.22 8.44 12.68
CA ALA A 14 1.21 8.70 12.75
C ALA A 14 2.07 7.64 12.03
N GLY A 15 1.81 7.41 10.73
CA GLY A 15 2.60 6.44 9.95
C GLY A 15 2.44 6.42 8.43
N HIS A 16 1.79 7.45 7.86
CA HIS A 16 1.55 7.69 6.42
C HIS A 16 0.68 6.64 5.71
N GLY A 17 -0.65 6.78 5.80
CA GLY A 17 -1.61 5.98 5.03
C GLY A 17 -1.54 6.19 3.51
N HIS A 18 -2.66 6.46 2.87
CA HIS A 18 -2.71 6.82 1.45
C HIS A 18 -1.85 8.07 1.20
N PRO A 19 -1.01 8.12 0.14
CA PRO A 19 -0.05 9.21 -0.04
C PRO A 19 -0.68 10.61 -0.15
N ASP A 20 -1.89 10.67 -0.69
CA ASP A 20 -2.57 11.93 -1.02
C ASP A 20 -3.91 12.13 -0.29
N LEU A 21 -4.38 11.17 0.52
CA LEU A 21 -5.74 11.18 1.10
C LEU A 21 -5.71 10.70 2.55
N ALA A 22 -6.68 11.15 3.34
CA ALA A 22 -6.96 10.53 4.63
C ALA A 22 -7.39 9.07 4.43
N CYS A 23 -7.07 8.19 5.38
CA CYS A 23 -7.53 6.80 5.36
C CYS A 23 -8.65 6.53 6.36
N GLY A 24 -9.44 5.51 6.07
CA GLY A 24 -10.41 4.97 6.99
C GLY A 24 -10.85 3.56 6.59
N VAL A 25 -11.68 2.98 7.45
CA VAL A 25 -12.46 1.79 7.15
C VAL A 25 -13.91 2.24 6.99
N GLY A 26 -14.61 1.69 6.00
CA GLY A 26 -16.04 1.97 5.85
C GLY A 26 -16.85 0.69 5.71
N ASP A 27 -18.17 0.87 5.73
CA ASP A 27 -19.14 -0.22 5.64
C ASP A 27 -19.91 -0.14 4.31
N TRP A 28 -19.92 -1.26 3.58
CA TRP A 28 -20.69 -1.48 2.36
C TRP A 28 -20.62 -2.95 1.93
N ASP A 29 -21.49 -3.34 1.00
CA ASP A 29 -21.45 -4.66 0.37
C ASP A 29 -20.21 -4.80 -0.54
N CYS A 30 -19.14 -5.39 0.00
CA CYS A 30 -17.87 -5.56 -0.70
C CYS A 30 -17.96 -6.59 -1.84
N ASP A 31 -18.92 -7.53 -1.79
CA ASP A 31 -19.15 -8.51 -2.86
C ASP A 31 -19.71 -7.85 -4.12
N VAL A 32 -20.36 -6.68 -3.99
CA VAL A 32 -20.89 -5.91 -5.13
C VAL A 32 -19.94 -4.82 -5.60
N TYR A 33 -19.28 -4.14 -4.66
CA TYR A 33 -18.55 -2.90 -4.93
C TYR A 33 -17.02 -3.02 -4.77
N GLY A 34 -16.52 -4.18 -4.37
CA GLY A 34 -15.10 -4.41 -4.08
C GLY A 34 -14.66 -3.86 -2.72
N ASN A 35 -13.38 -3.99 -2.41
CA ASN A 35 -12.85 -3.69 -1.07
C ASN A 35 -12.36 -2.24 -0.89
N HIS A 36 -12.46 -1.40 -1.93
CA HIS A 36 -11.82 -0.08 -1.94
C HIS A 36 -12.72 1.00 -2.53
N ARG A 37 -12.77 2.15 -1.86
CA ARG A 37 -13.42 3.36 -2.38
C ARG A 37 -12.65 4.63 -2.08
N ILE A 38 -12.90 5.67 -2.85
CA ILE A 38 -12.50 7.04 -2.56
C ILE A 38 -13.76 7.88 -2.37
N LEU A 39 -13.82 8.63 -1.28
CA LEU A 39 -14.87 9.60 -1.06
C LEU A 39 -14.50 10.92 -1.74
N VAL A 40 -15.45 11.42 -2.52
CA VAL A 40 -15.37 12.72 -3.20
C VAL A 40 -16.47 13.62 -2.65
N ARG A 41 -16.11 14.87 -2.38
CA ARG A 41 -17.04 15.88 -1.87
C ARG A 41 -17.50 16.79 -2.99
N VAL A 42 -18.82 16.84 -3.16
CA VAL A 42 -19.51 17.78 -4.04
C VAL A 42 -20.03 18.93 -3.17
N ASP A 43 -19.65 20.16 -3.50
CA ASP A 43 -20.03 21.35 -2.71
C ASP A 43 -21.22 22.10 -3.31
N GLU A 44 -21.44 21.97 -4.63
CA GLU A 44 -22.46 22.71 -5.37
C GLU A 44 -23.43 21.76 -6.09
N THR A 45 -24.70 22.17 -6.18
CA THR A 45 -25.70 21.48 -6.99
C THR A 45 -25.44 21.75 -8.47
N GLY A 46 -25.49 20.71 -9.30
CA GLY A 46 -25.37 20.85 -10.76
C GLY A 46 -25.75 19.58 -11.50
N PRO A 47 -25.89 19.63 -12.84
CA PRO A 47 -26.23 18.47 -13.65
C PRO A 47 -25.02 17.52 -13.89
N VAL A 48 -23.79 18.00 -13.67
CA VAL A 48 -22.55 17.27 -13.82
C VAL A 48 -21.51 17.78 -12.82
N CYS A 49 -20.69 16.86 -12.31
CA CYS A 49 -19.52 17.15 -11.48
C CYS A 49 -18.39 16.19 -11.87
N ALA A 50 -17.15 16.58 -11.64
CA ALA A 50 -15.98 15.80 -11.98
C ALA A 50 -14.97 15.71 -10.84
N ALA A 51 -14.35 14.55 -10.66
CA ALA A 51 -13.36 14.31 -9.61
C ALA A 51 -12.12 13.64 -10.18
N GLU A 52 -10.94 14.08 -9.69
CA GLU A 52 -9.68 13.37 -9.91
C GLU A 52 -9.40 12.51 -8.67
N LEU A 53 -9.10 11.24 -8.91
CA LEU A 53 -8.95 10.19 -7.91
C LEU A 53 -7.47 9.77 -7.90
N PRO A 54 -6.69 10.09 -6.85
CA PRO A 54 -5.28 9.70 -6.77
C PRO A 54 -5.12 8.24 -6.35
N TRP A 55 -5.82 7.31 -7.02
CA TRP A 55 -6.05 5.94 -6.54
C TRP A 55 -4.82 5.02 -6.49
N ARG A 56 -3.76 5.36 -7.23
CA ARG A 56 -2.52 4.59 -7.41
C ARG A 56 -2.76 3.07 -7.48
N ARG A 57 -3.24 2.60 -8.62
CA ARG A 57 -3.63 1.22 -8.92
C ARG A 57 -2.43 0.31 -9.19
N GLN A 58 -2.53 -0.92 -8.72
CA GLN A 58 -1.51 -1.98 -8.86
C GLN A 58 -1.85 -3.00 -9.96
N ASP A 59 -3.11 -3.04 -10.40
CA ASP A 59 -3.56 -3.97 -11.43
C ASP A 59 -3.04 -3.57 -12.83
N PRO A 60 -2.79 -4.53 -13.73
CA PRO A 60 -2.07 -4.29 -14.97
C PRO A 60 -2.84 -3.44 -15.98
N ASP A 61 -4.17 -3.57 -16.03
CA ASP A 61 -5.02 -2.92 -17.02
C ASP A 61 -6.18 -2.15 -16.36
N PRO A 62 -5.89 -0.98 -15.73
CA PRO A 62 -6.90 -0.22 -15.00
C PRO A 62 -8.16 0.12 -15.80
N SER A 63 -8.01 0.36 -17.12
CA SER A 63 -9.10 0.70 -18.04
C SER A 63 -10.10 -0.44 -18.27
N LEU A 64 -9.77 -1.67 -17.90
CA LEU A 64 -10.64 -2.84 -18.01
C LEU A 64 -11.43 -3.15 -16.73
N VAL A 65 -11.42 -2.22 -15.76
CA VAL A 65 -12.13 -2.39 -14.48
C VAL A 65 -13.14 -1.27 -14.28
N ASP A 66 -14.35 -1.65 -13.87
CA ASP A 66 -15.48 -0.74 -13.68
C ASP A 66 -15.23 0.29 -12.56
N VAL A 67 -15.84 1.46 -12.70
CA VAL A 67 -15.84 2.51 -11.68
C VAL A 67 -17.27 2.85 -11.33
N ILE A 68 -17.65 2.64 -10.07
CA ILE A 68 -19.03 2.78 -9.61
C ILE A 68 -19.12 3.94 -8.61
N VAL A 69 -19.95 4.93 -8.93
CA VAL A 69 -20.24 6.05 -8.02
C VAL A 69 -21.55 5.77 -7.27
N ARG A 70 -21.55 5.98 -5.95
CA ARG A 70 -22.74 5.97 -5.11
C ARG A 70 -22.96 7.34 -4.47
N ALA A 71 -24.21 7.78 -4.47
CA ALA A 71 -24.65 8.99 -3.80
C ALA A 71 -24.62 8.82 -2.26
N PRO A 72 -24.75 9.91 -1.47
CA PRO A 72 -24.78 9.85 0.00
C PRO A 72 -25.79 8.84 0.56
N SER A 73 -26.95 8.68 -0.09
CA SER A 73 -27.96 7.68 0.28
C SER A 73 -27.56 6.21 0.04
N GLY A 74 -26.43 5.97 -0.63
CA GLY A 74 -26.01 4.65 -1.09
C GLY A 74 -26.53 4.27 -2.48
N ARG A 75 -27.42 5.07 -3.08
CA ARG A 75 -27.94 4.84 -4.43
C ARG A 75 -26.82 4.95 -5.48
N ARG A 76 -26.74 3.98 -6.39
CA ARG A 76 -25.83 4.04 -7.55
C ARG A 76 -26.18 5.23 -8.44
N VAL A 77 -25.18 6.03 -8.78
CA VAL A 77 -25.31 7.10 -9.78
C VAL A 77 -25.20 6.47 -11.16
N ARG A 78 -26.28 6.59 -11.96
CA ARG A 78 -26.33 5.99 -13.30
C ARG A 78 -25.44 6.73 -14.31
N ASN A 79 -25.50 8.06 -14.31
CA ASN A 79 -24.68 8.89 -15.17
C ASN A 79 -23.29 9.04 -14.53
N THR A 80 -22.38 8.17 -14.94
CA THR A 80 -20.98 8.17 -14.55
C THR A 80 -20.15 7.79 -15.78
N VAL A 81 -19.10 8.54 -16.04
CA VAL A 81 -18.15 8.34 -17.13
C VAL A 81 -16.76 8.42 -16.54
N ALA A 82 -15.93 7.40 -16.80
CA ALA A 82 -14.51 7.48 -16.56
C ALA A 82 -13.86 8.21 -17.75
N VAL A 83 -13.52 9.48 -17.55
CA VAL A 83 -12.92 10.36 -18.57
C VAL A 83 -11.48 9.96 -18.87
N GLU A 84 -10.73 9.58 -17.82
CA GLU A 84 -9.36 9.09 -17.94
C GLU A 84 -9.14 8.00 -16.89
N VAL A 85 -8.52 6.90 -17.28
CA VAL A 85 -8.18 5.80 -16.37
C VAL A 85 -6.72 5.43 -16.60
N SER A 86 -5.90 5.62 -15.56
CA SER A 86 -4.49 5.27 -15.56
C SER A 86 -4.12 4.54 -14.27
N ALA A 87 -2.89 4.03 -14.17
CA ALA A 87 -2.40 3.47 -12.91
C ALA A 87 -2.36 4.53 -11.79
N GLU A 88 -1.82 5.73 -12.05
CA GLU A 88 -1.62 6.73 -11.00
C GLU A 88 -2.91 7.43 -10.54
N ARG A 89 -3.80 7.73 -11.50
CA ARG A 89 -5.03 8.49 -11.26
C ARG A 89 -6.20 8.03 -12.13
N GLY A 90 -7.41 8.32 -11.65
CA GLY A 90 -8.64 8.26 -12.42
C GLY A 90 -9.29 9.64 -12.49
N ARG A 91 -9.81 10.02 -13.65
CA ARG A 91 -10.69 11.19 -13.80
C ARG A 91 -12.08 10.70 -14.14
N ILE A 92 -13.04 11.10 -13.33
CA ILE A 92 -14.44 10.73 -13.52
C ILE A 92 -15.31 11.97 -13.65
N ALA A 93 -16.40 11.84 -14.41
CA ALA A 93 -17.51 12.77 -14.43
C ALA A 93 -18.79 12.01 -14.07
N PHE A 94 -19.65 12.60 -13.23
CA PHE A 94 -20.88 11.97 -12.79
C PHE A 94 -21.98 13.01 -12.53
N ALA A 95 -23.24 12.58 -12.56
CA ALA A 95 -24.37 13.42 -12.16
C ALA A 95 -24.53 13.38 -10.62
N PRO A 96 -24.38 14.49 -9.89
CA PRO A 96 -24.59 14.52 -8.45
C PRO A 96 -26.09 14.55 -8.13
N VAL A 97 -26.77 13.41 -8.30
CA VAL A 97 -28.24 13.25 -8.22
C VAL A 97 -28.88 13.63 -6.87
N GLU A 98 -28.07 13.85 -5.83
CA GLU A 98 -28.50 14.26 -4.49
C GLU A 98 -27.93 15.62 -4.08
N GLY A 99 -27.35 16.37 -5.04
CA GLY A 99 -26.72 17.66 -4.78
C GLY A 99 -25.44 17.53 -3.95
N PRO A 100 -25.11 18.54 -3.13
CA PRO A 100 -23.90 18.55 -2.30
C PRO A 100 -23.86 17.38 -1.31
N GLY A 101 -22.67 16.82 -1.10
CA GLY A 101 -22.47 15.70 -0.20
C GLY A 101 -21.23 14.85 -0.53
N ALA A 102 -21.04 13.80 0.25
CA ALA A 102 -19.97 12.82 0.05
C ALA A 102 -20.46 11.68 -0.84
N TYR A 103 -19.89 11.59 -2.05
CA TYR A 103 -20.13 10.50 -2.98
C TYR A 103 -19.01 9.47 -2.85
N ALA A 104 -19.35 8.19 -2.90
CA ALA A 104 -18.39 7.10 -2.79
C ALA A 104 -18.07 6.54 -4.17
N VAL A 105 -16.79 6.57 -4.55
CA VAL A 105 -16.30 6.05 -5.83
C VAL A 105 -15.55 4.73 -5.59
N HIS A 106 -16.12 3.63 -6.07
CA HIS A 106 -15.53 2.30 -6.01
C HIS A 106 -14.79 2.03 -7.32
N TYR A 107 -13.53 1.61 -7.26
CA TYR A 107 -12.63 1.57 -8.43
C TYR A 107 -11.89 0.25 -8.64
N LEU A 108 -12.18 -0.76 -7.82
CA LEU A 108 -11.74 -2.15 -7.99
C LEU A 108 -12.88 -3.14 -7.66
N PRO A 109 -14.09 -2.94 -8.20
CA PRO A 109 -15.19 -3.88 -7.94
C PRO A 109 -14.88 -5.23 -8.58
N TYR A 110 -15.10 -6.30 -7.85
CA TYR A 110 -14.93 -7.68 -8.33
C TYR A 110 -16.25 -8.44 -8.25
N ALA A 111 -16.28 -9.60 -8.88
CA ALA A 111 -17.33 -10.59 -8.72
C ALA A 111 -16.68 -11.96 -8.48
N HIS A 112 -17.29 -12.77 -7.63
CA HIS A 112 -16.89 -14.16 -7.44
C HIS A 112 -17.31 -14.97 -8.67
N THR A 113 -16.32 -15.52 -9.37
CA THR A 113 -16.49 -16.36 -10.57
C THR A 113 -16.26 -17.85 -10.28
N GLY A 114 -15.70 -18.17 -9.09
CA GLY A 114 -15.40 -19.53 -8.67
C GLY A 114 -16.51 -20.22 -7.87
N ARG A 115 -16.29 -21.49 -7.54
CA ARG A 115 -17.18 -22.27 -6.67
C ARG A 115 -16.91 -21.91 -5.20
N ALA A 116 -17.88 -22.08 -4.32
CA ALA A 116 -17.72 -21.74 -2.89
C ALA A 116 -16.49 -22.39 -2.22
N TYR A 117 -16.10 -23.59 -2.65
CA TYR A 117 -14.95 -24.34 -2.13
C TYR A 117 -13.63 -24.07 -2.89
N TYR A 118 -13.68 -23.35 -4.02
CA TYR A 118 -12.52 -22.84 -4.76
C TYR A 118 -12.86 -21.42 -5.26
N PRO A 119 -12.86 -20.44 -4.34
CA PRO A 119 -13.24 -19.08 -4.69
C PRO A 119 -12.25 -18.54 -5.71
N GLN A 120 -12.81 -17.97 -6.77
CA GLN A 120 -12.10 -17.18 -7.76
C GLN A 120 -12.83 -15.85 -7.84
N ALA A 121 -12.09 -14.77 -7.97
CA ALA A 121 -12.65 -13.45 -8.17
C ALA A 121 -12.04 -12.84 -9.43
N ALA A 122 -12.85 -12.12 -10.18
CA ALA A 122 -12.41 -11.34 -11.32
C ALA A 122 -12.94 -9.91 -11.17
N TYR A 123 -12.14 -8.92 -11.58
CA TYR A 123 -12.61 -7.55 -11.65
C TYR A 123 -13.77 -7.43 -12.63
N ARG A 124 -14.75 -6.60 -12.27
CA ARG A 124 -15.90 -6.32 -13.12
C ARG A 124 -15.46 -5.43 -14.26
N GLN A 125 -15.88 -5.76 -15.47
CA GLN A 125 -15.60 -4.94 -16.64
C GLN A 125 -16.45 -3.65 -16.63
N PRO A 126 -15.94 -2.54 -17.19
CA PRO A 126 -16.66 -1.29 -17.31
C PRO A 126 -18.01 -1.49 -17.96
N THR A 127 -19.05 -0.93 -17.35
CA THR A 127 -20.40 -0.94 -17.92
C THR A 127 -20.82 0.47 -18.26
N ALA A 128 -21.15 0.74 -19.52
CA ALA A 128 -21.68 2.02 -19.96
C ALA A 128 -23.11 2.21 -19.40
N THR A 129 -23.23 2.90 -18.26
CA THR A 129 -24.53 3.17 -17.61
C THR A 129 -25.09 4.55 -17.91
N ALA A 130 -24.23 5.49 -18.31
CA ALA A 130 -24.60 6.88 -18.57
C ALA A 130 -25.53 7.02 -19.78
N ASP A 131 -26.51 7.90 -19.65
CA ASP A 131 -27.38 8.28 -20.76
C ASP A 131 -26.55 8.96 -21.88
N PRO A 132 -26.56 8.47 -23.12
CA PRO A 132 -25.82 9.07 -24.23
C PRO A 132 -26.14 10.56 -24.45
N GLN A 133 -27.38 11.00 -24.21
CA GLN A 133 -27.76 12.40 -24.34
C GLN A 133 -27.10 13.27 -23.26
N TRP A 134 -26.99 12.75 -22.04
CA TRP A 134 -26.29 13.43 -20.93
C TRP A 134 -24.79 13.52 -21.22
N VAL A 135 -24.19 12.45 -21.74
CA VAL A 135 -22.78 12.44 -22.18
C VAL A 135 -22.53 13.54 -23.21
N HIS A 136 -23.36 13.60 -24.27
CA HIS A 136 -23.22 14.57 -25.34
C HIS A 136 -23.46 16.02 -24.87
N THR A 137 -24.48 16.24 -24.03
CA THR A 137 -24.84 17.57 -23.51
C THR A 137 -23.73 18.19 -22.68
N HIS A 138 -22.91 17.35 -22.03
CA HIS A 138 -21.79 17.78 -21.21
C HIS A 138 -20.42 17.58 -21.89
N GLY A 139 -20.39 17.23 -23.18
CA GLY A 139 -19.17 17.09 -23.98
C GLY A 139 -18.21 16.00 -23.47
N LEU A 140 -18.74 14.97 -22.79
CA LEU A 140 -17.93 13.91 -22.16
C LEU A 140 -17.39 12.87 -23.16
N ASP A 141 -17.79 12.97 -24.43
CA ASP A 141 -17.35 12.20 -25.58
C ASP A 141 -16.23 12.91 -26.38
N GLY A 142 -15.89 14.15 -26.02
CA GLY A 142 -14.90 14.98 -26.71
C GLY A 142 -13.48 14.93 -26.12
N PRO A 143 -12.46 15.42 -26.86
CA PRO A 143 -11.07 15.46 -26.39
C PRO A 143 -10.86 16.36 -25.17
N ASP A 144 -11.73 17.36 -24.98
CA ASP A 144 -11.71 18.31 -23.87
C ASP A 144 -12.73 17.97 -22.78
N ALA A 145 -13.21 16.70 -22.72
CA ALA A 145 -14.23 16.23 -21.78
C ALA A 145 -13.96 16.56 -20.31
N TRP A 146 -12.70 16.81 -19.94
CA TRP A 146 -12.32 17.21 -18.59
C TRP A 146 -12.41 18.73 -18.35
N ALA A 147 -12.18 19.56 -19.36
CA ALA A 147 -11.99 20.99 -19.21
C ALA A 147 -13.30 21.70 -18.81
N GLY A 148 -13.23 22.65 -17.88
CA GLY A 148 -14.38 23.47 -17.49
C GLY A 148 -15.48 22.78 -16.66
N LEU A 149 -15.38 21.48 -16.37
CA LEU A 149 -16.34 20.79 -15.51
C LEU A 149 -16.23 21.25 -14.03
N PRO A 150 -17.36 21.44 -13.32
CA PRO A 150 -17.37 21.68 -11.87
C PRO A 150 -16.64 20.56 -11.12
N ARG A 151 -15.82 20.92 -10.13
CA ARG A 151 -14.93 19.98 -9.44
C ARG A 151 -15.48 19.52 -8.09
N ALA A 152 -15.44 18.21 -7.89
CA ALA A 152 -15.51 17.59 -6.58
C ALA A 152 -14.10 17.28 -6.07
N THR A 153 -13.93 17.31 -4.75
CA THR A 153 -12.63 17.08 -4.11
C THR A 153 -12.56 15.68 -3.51
N ALA A 154 -11.65 14.84 -3.99
CA ALA A 154 -11.30 13.59 -3.31
C ALA A 154 -10.65 13.91 -1.96
N PHE A 155 -11.13 13.30 -0.88
CA PHE A 155 -10.63 13.65 0.47
C PHE A 155 -10.33 12.45 1.36
N ARG A 156 -10.79 11.24 1.01
CA ARG A 156 -10.57 10.05 1.83
C ARG A 156 -10.55 8.78 0.98
N TYR A 157 -9.56 7.94 1.22
CA TYR A 157 -9.54 6.54 0.81
C TYR A 157 -10.11 5.68 1.93
N GLU A 158 -10.99 4.73 1.59
CA GLU A 158 -11.51 3.76 2.55
C GLU A 158 -11.38 2.33 2.02
N ALA A 159 -10.98 1.43 2.93
CA ALA A 159 -10.99 -0.01 2.71
C ALA A 159 -12.19 -0.65 3.44
N ALA A 160 -12.62 -1.84 2.99
CA ALA A 160 -13.69 -2.59 3.65
C ALA A 160 -13.27 -3.08 5.06
N SER A 161 -11.97 -3.28 5.28
CA SER A 161 -11.41 -3.61 6.58
C SER A 161 -9.93 -3.18 6.68
N ALA A 162 -9.34 -3.29 7.87
CA ALA A 162 -7.92 -3.02 8.06
C ALA A 162 -7.03 -4.00 7.27
N VAL A 163 -7.44 -5.27 7.15
CA VAL A 163 -6.67 -6.28 6.40
C VAL A 163 -6.77 -6.11 4.89
N ASP A 164 -7.87 -5.53 4.41
CA ASP A 164 -8.05 -5.18 3.00
C ASP A 164 -7.29 -3.90 2.61
N SER A 165 -6.80 -3.12 3.57
CA SER A 165 -6.19 -1.83 3.28
C SER A 165 -4.90 -1.99 2.48
N PHE A 166 -4.77 -1.22 1.39
CA PHE A 166 -3.48 -1.01 0.73
C PHE A 166 -2.53 -0.12 1.53
N ALA A 167 -3.02 0.64 2.50
CA ALA A 167 -2.16 1.53 3.25
C ALA A 167 -1.20 0.76 4.17
N PRO A 168 0.07 1.19 4.30
CA PRO A 168 0.67 2.32 3.60
C PRO A 168 1.46 1.93 2.34
N LEU A 169 1.91 0.67 2.23
CA LEU A 169 2.87 0.25 1.21
C LEU A 169 2.25 -0.26 -0.10
N GLY A 170 0.94 -0.43 -0.16
CA GLY A 170 0.22 -0.90 -1.35
C GLY A 170 -0.03 0.16 -2.41
N PHE A 171 0.26 1.43 -2.14
CA PHE A 171 0.15 2.50 -3.14
C PHE A 171 1.48 2.69 -3.87
N PRO A 172 1.56 2.46 -5.19
CA PRO A 172 2.76 2.66 -5.99
C PRO A 172 3.14 4.14 -6.10
N ALA A 173 4.44 4.39 -6.21
CA ALA A 173 5.01 5.69 -6.51
C ALA A 173 4.58 6.14 -7.91
N THR A 174 4.35 7.45 -8.08
CA THR A 174 4.13 8.01 -9.42
C THR A 174 5.44 8.01 -10.20
N ARG A 175 5.35 8.15 -11.52
CA ARG A 175 6.48 8.38 -12.41
C ARG A 175 7.31 9.59 -11.99
N ALA A 176 6.66 10.64 -11.49
CA ALA A 176 7.35 11.84 -11.02
C ALA A 176 8.12 11.58 -9.72
N GLU A 177 7.53 10.84 -8.77
CA GLU A 177 8.21 10.42 -7.53
C GLU A 177 9.37 9.48 -7.84
N ARG A 178 9.17 8.52 -8.76
CA ARG A 178 10.23 7.62 -9.23
C ARG A 178 11.38 8.38 -9.88
N ALA A 179 11.10 9.30 -10.80
CA ALA A 179 12.13 10.09 -11.47
C ALA A 179 12.93 10.96 -10.49
N LYS A 180 12.30 11.49 -9.44
CA LYS A 180 12.99 12.21 -8.36
C LYS A 180 13.93 11.30 -7.57
N LEU A 181 13.49 10.07 -7.25
CA LEU A 181 14.30 9.10 -6.55
C LEU A 181 15.52 8.68 -7.39
N ASP A 182 15.31 8.36 -8.67
CA ASP A 182 16.37 7.99 -9.60
C ASP A 182 17.40 9.14 -9.75
N ALA A 183 16.94 10.39 -9.85
CA ALA A 183 17.82 11.55 -9.94
C ALA A 183 18.61 11.83 -8.64
N ALA A 184 18.05 11.47 -7.48
CA ALA A 184 18.74 11.61 -6.19
C ALA A 184 19.80 10.52 -5.97
N PHE A 185 19.67 9.36 -6.63
CA PHE A 185 20.56 8.21 -6.48
C PHE A 185 20.97 7.60 -7.84
N PRO A 186 21.62 8.36 -8.73
CA PRO A 186 21.83 7.96 -10.13
C PRO A 186 22.72 6.71 -10.30
N GLU A 187 23.64 6.47 -9.36
CA GLU A 187 24.58 5.34 -9.38
C GLU A 187 24.17 4.20 -8.44
N ALA A 188 22.99 4.30 -7.80
CA ALA A 188 22.53 3.25 -6.90
C ALA A 188 21.87 2.13 -7.72
N GLU A 189 22.39 0.92 -7.63
CA GLU A 189 21.75 -0.28 -8.20
C GLU A 189 20.65 -0.83 -7.29
N LEU A 190 20.75 -0.57 -5.98
CA LEU A 190 19.75 -0.94 -4.99
C LEU A 190 19.60 0.16 -3.92
N LEU A 191 18.38 0.31 -3.42
CA LEU A 191 18.03 1.20 -2.30
C LEU A 191 17.37 0.39 -1.18
N LEU A 192 17.62 0.77 0.08
CA LEU A 192 17.12 0.07 1.26
C LEU A 192 16.20 0.95 2.10
N PHE A 193 15.13 0.35 2.63
CA PHE A 193 14.14 1.01 3.47
C PHE A 193 13.81 0.13 4.68
N GLY A 194 13.84 0.72 5.88
CA GLY A 194 13.45 0.02 7.10
C GLY A 194 11.95 0.16 7.35
N GLU A 195 11.29 -0.94 7.69
CA GLU A 195 9.87 -0.94 8.03
C GLU A 195 9.60 -1.88 9.20
N ASP A 196 8.69 -1.45 10.08
CA ASP A 196 8.24 -2.26 11.19
C ASP A 196 7.17 -3.28 10.74
N ARG A 197 6.81 -4.17 11.66
CA ARG A 197 5.76 -5.17 11.49
C ARG A 197 4.34 -4.63 11.30
N ALA A 198 4.07 -3.39 11.71
CA ALA A 198 2.76 -2.77 11.55
C ALA A 198 2.54 -2.30 10.11
N HIS A 199 3.63 -2.15 9.34
CA HIS A 199 3.60 -1.70 7.95
C HIS A 199 4.28 -2.70 6.99
N PRO A 200 3.82 -3.97 6.93
CA PRO A 200 4.44 -5.00 6.10
C PRO A 200 4.32 -4.67 4.62
N LEU A 201 5.36 -4.95 3.83
CA LEU A 201 5.24 -4.94 2.38
C LEU A 201 4.42 -6.18 2.00
N GLY A 202 3.24 -5.94 1.43
CA GLY A 202 2.42 -7.00 0.86
C GLY A 202 3.05 -7.64 -0.38
N ARG A 203 2.27 -8.40 -1.15
CA ARG A 203 2.71 -8.98 -2.42
C ARG A 203 2.70 -7.95 -3.57
N TYR A 204 3.33 -6.80 -3.34
CA TYR A 204 3.43 -5.74 -4.34
C TYR A 204 4.79 -5.84 -5.05
N ALA A 205 4.78 -5.68 -6.37
CA ALA A 205 5.99 -5.69 -7.18
C ALA A 205 6.50 -4.28 -7.50
N GLN A 206 5.67 -3.25 -7.31
CA GLN A 206 5.98 -1.87 -7.64
C GLN A 206 6.53 -1.11 -6.43
N LEU A 207 7.42 -0.15 -6.67
CA LEU A 207 7.96 0.75 -5.65
C LEU A 207 6.83 1.48 -4.88
N PRO A 208 6.68 1.30 -3.56
CA PRO A 208 5.71 2.04 -2.77
C PRO A 208 5.98 3.55 -2.76
N ALA A 209 4.93 4.35 -2.82
CA ALA A 209 5.01 5.80 -2.73
C ALA A 209 5.63 6.26 -1.39
N ARG A 210 5.37 5.54 -0.30
CA ARG A 210 5.97 5.80 1.01
C ARG A 210 7.50 5.71 0.96
N TRP A 211 8.05 4.72 0.24
CA TRP A 211 9.50 4.59 0.06
C TRP A 211 10.05 5.65 -0.89
N ALA A 212 9.37 5.92 -2.01
CA ALA A 212 9.78 6.94 -2.95
C ALA A 212 9.81 8.37 -2.37
N ARG A 213 8.98 8.64 -1.35
CA ARG A 213 8.96 9.91 -0.59
C ARG A 213 9.85 9.88 0.67
N GLY A 214 10.30 8.71 1.07
CA GLY A 214 11.15 8.51 2.24
C GLY A 214 12.62 8.79 1.95
N THR A 215 13.45 8.60 2.97
CA THR A 215 14.90 8.70 2.86
C THR A 215 15.48 7.28 2.79
N PRO A 216 15.99 6.83 1.63
CA PRO A 216 16.70 5.57 1.55
C PRO A 216 17.85 5.51 2.55
N PHE A 217 18.12 4.33 3.09
CA PHE A 217 19.18 4.07 4.08
C PHE A 217 19.01 4.80 5.43
N ALA A 218 17.87 5.46 5.67
CA ALA A 218 17.56 5.98 7.00
C ALA A 218 17.57 4.85 8.03
N ALA A 219 18.03 5.16 9.25
CA ALA A 219 18.09 4.16 10.31
C ALA A 219 16.67 3.62 10.61
N PHE A 220 16.53 2.30 10.62
CA PHE A 220 15.35 1.65 11.15
C PHE A 220 15.35 1.80 12.67
N GLU A 221 14.22 2.21 13.24
CA GLU A 221 14.04 2.34 14.68
C GLU A 221 12.85 1.49 15.13
N GLY A 222 13.11 0.62 16.10
CA GLY A 222 12.10 -0.28 16.67
C GLY A 222 12.16 -0.29 18.20
N THR A 223 11.07 -0.74 18.82
CA THR A 223 10.96 -0.92 20.27
C THR A 223 10.54 -2.35 20.55
N ALA A 224 11.29 -3.04 21.40
CA ALA A 224 11.05 -4.42 21.77
C ALA A 224 11.10 -4.58 23.30
N ASP A 225 10.37 -5.55 23.82
CA ASP A 225 10.40 -5.96 25.22
C ASP A 225 11.45 -7.08 25.43
N GLN A 226 11.86 -7.30 26.68
CA GLN A 226 12.76 -8.39 27.02
C GLN A 226 12.08 -9.75 26.77
N GLY A 227 12.81 -10.69 26.16
CA GLY A 227 12.25 -11.99 25.77
C GLY A 227 11.47 -11.96 24.45
N GLU A 228 11.29 -10.81 23.81
CA GLU A 228 10.50 -10.70 22.57
C GLU A 228 11.25 -11.22 21.34
N HIS A 229 10.50 -11.84 20.42
CA HIS A 229 10.91 -12.00 19.03
C HIS A 229 10.40 -10.83 18.18
N TYR A 230 11.22 -9.78 18.08
CA TYR A 230 10.85 -8.55 17.38
C TYR A 230 11.00 -8.71 15.86
N ALA A 231 9.89 -8.57 15.13
CA ALA A 231 9.86 -8.65 13.68
C ALA A 231 9.99 -7.26 13.02
N PHE A 232 10.84 -7.18 11.99
CA PHE A 232 10.96 -6.03 11.10
C PHE A 232 11.33 -6.48 9.69
N GLN A 233 11.21 -5.58 8.72
CA GLN A 233 11.61 -5.86 7.34
C GLN A 233 12.58 -4.79 6.81
N VAL A 234 13.49 -5.23 5.94
CA VAL A 234 14.28 -4.36 5.06
C VAL A 234 13.69 -4.48 3.67
N GLY A 235 13.04 -3.41 3.23
CA GLY A 235 12.62 -3.20 1.86
C GLY A 235 13.82 -3.00 0.96
N VAL A 236 13.84 -3.72 -0.15
CA VAL A 236 14.84 -3.59 -1.21
C VAL A 236 14.13 -3.11 -2.46
N PHE A 237 14.56 -1.97 -2.99
CA PHE A 237 14.17 -1.50 -4.31
C PHE A 237 15.33 -1.69 -5.28
N ALA A 238 15.04 -2.33 -6.41
CA ALA A 238 15.98 -2.70 -7.44
C ALA A 238 16.00 -1.63 -8.54
N ALA A 239 16.98 -0.72 -8.52
CA ALA A 239 17.14 0.26 -9.60
C ALA A 239 17.70 -0.40 -10.87
N ALA A 240 18.56 -1.41 -10.70
CA ALA A 240 18.94 -2.39 -11.71
C ALA A 240 18.43 -3.78 -11.30
N ALA A 241 18.46 -4.76 -12.22
CA ALA A 241 18.08 -6.14 -11.88
C ALA A 241 19.06 -6.69 -10.83
N LEU A 242 18.53 -7.34 -9.80
CA LEU A 242 19.31 -7.90 -8.69
C LEU A 242 19.15 -9.42 -8.68
N ASP A 243 20.27 -10.13 -8.80
CA ASP A 243 20.34 -11.57 -8.68
C ASP A 243 20.79 -11.99 -7.28
N ASP A 244 20.10 -12.96 -6.70
CA ASP A 244 20.43 -13.59 -5.43
C ASP A 244 20.67 -12.59 -4.28
N VAL A 245 19.69 -11.73 -4.02
CA VAL A 245 19.71 -10.77 -2.91
C VAL A 245 19.90 -11.49 -1.58
N ARG A 246 20.91 -11.09 -0.81
CA ARG A 246 21.31 -11.63 0.49
C ARG A 246 21.44 -10.52 1.51
N ALA A 247 21.26 -10.86 2.78
CA ALA A 247 21.49 -9.95 3.89
C ALA A 247 22.28 -10.59 5.02
N GLN A 248 23.03 -9.76 5.74
CA GLN A 248 23.77 -10.11 6.94
C GLN A 248 23.53 -9.04 7.99
N VAL A 249 23.23 -9.45 9.23
CA VAL A 249 23.11 -8.53 10.37
C VAL A 249 24.44 -8.45 11.11
N ARG A 250 24.85 -7.25 11.52
CA ARG A 250 26.10 -6.97 12.24
C ARG A 250 25.85 -6.00 13.39
N GLY A 251 26.66 -6.08 14.45
CA GLY A 251 26.70 -5.08 15.53
C GLY A 251 25.66 -5.22 16.66
N LEU A 252 24.53 -5.88 16.44
CA LEU A 252 23.56 -6.16 17.52
C LEU A 252 24.08 -7.25 18.48
N PRO A 253 23.90 -7.13 19.80
CA PRO A 253 24.43 -8.08 20.79
C PRO A 253 23.58 -9.34 20.97
N PHE A 254 22.52 -9.50 20.17
CA PHE A 254 21.60 -10.63 20.21
C PHE A 254 21.36 -11.19 18.81
N GLU A 255 20.83 -12.41 18.75
CA GLU A 255 20.61 -13.13 17.50
C GLU A 255 19.54 -12.42 16.65
N VAL A 256 19.86 -12.16 15.38
CA VAL A 256 18.90 -11.67 14.39
C VAL A 256 18.98 -12.54 13.15
N ARG A 257 17.87 -13.17 12.78
CA ARG A 257 17.79 -14.07 11.63
C ARG A 257 17.00 -13.45 10.49
N CYS A 258 17.52 -13.55 9.26
CA CYS A 258 16.74 -13.26 8.06
C CYS A 258 15.89 -14.48 7.68
N ILE A 259 14.57 -14.39 7.84
CA ILE A 259 13.63 -15.50 7.59
C ILE A 259 13.12 -15.54 6.15
N SER A 260 13.50 -14.56 5.32
CA SER A 260 13.12 -14.51 3.90
C SER A 260 14.03 -15.34 2.98
N ARG A 261 15.17 -15.83 3.50
CA ARG A 261 16.18 -16.52 2.67
C ARG A 261 16.30 -18.01 2.96
N GLY A 262 15.53 -18.52 3.90
CA GLY A 262 15.60 -19.91 4.28
C GLY A 262 14.97 -20.14 5.64
N GLY A 263 14.98 -21.39 6.04
CA GLY A 263 14.43 -21.85 7.30
C GLY A 263 14.37 -23.36 7.33
N SER A 264 13.58 -23.88 8.27
CA SER A 264 13.27 -25.30 8.32
C SER A 264 11.86 -25.53 7.76
N ASP A 265 11.71 -26.52 6.89
CA ASP A 265 10.40 -26.96 6.42
C ASP A 265 9.62 -27.68 7.54
N ALA A 266 8.36 -28.05 7.28
CA ALA A 266 7.53 -28.74 8.26
C ALA A 266 8.07 -30.12 8.69
N ARG A 267 9.10 -30.64 8.02
CA ARG A 267 9.78 -31.90 8.33
C ARG A 267 11.15 -31.68 9.01
N GLY A 268 11.51 -30.43 9.31
CA GLY A 268 12.78 -30.07 9.93
C GLY A 268 13.95 -29.99 8.96
N GLY A 269 13.73 -30.17 7.65
CA GLY A 269 14.76 -30.03 6.62
C GLY A 269 15.09 -28.56 6.39
N THR A 270 16.38 -28.22 6.38
CA THR A 270 16.82 -26.86 6.04
C THR A 270 16.65 -26.60 4.56
N PHE A 271 16.23 -25.39 4.21
CA PHE A 271 16.20 -24.93 2.83
C PHE A 271 16.74 -23.50 2.73
N GLU A 272 17.28 -23.18 1.56
CA GLU A 272 17.61 -21.81 1.17
C GLU A 272 16.71 -21.39 0.01
N ARG A 273 16.30 -20.13 0.02
CA ARG A 273 15.47 -19.53 -1.02
C ARG A 273 16.26 -18.45 -1.73
N ARG A 274 16.49 -18.61 -3.04
CA ARG A 274 17.01 -17.56 -3.91
C ARG A 274 15.97 -16.44 -4.06
N VAL A 275 16.42 -15.18 -4.04
CA VAL A 275 15.59 -13.98 -4.17
C VAL A 275 16.18 -13.14 -5.29
N ASP A 276 15.49 -13.11 -6.42
CA ASP A 276 15.84 -12.27 -7.57
C ASP A 276 14.79 -11.16 -7.69
N VAL A 277 15.22 -9.95 -8.04
CA VAL A 277 14.34 -8.78 -8.16
C VAL A 277 14.58 -8.13 -9.51
N ALA A 278 13.54 -8.07 -10.34
CA ALA A 278 13.62 -7.40 -11.63
C ALA A 278 13.90 -5.89 -11.46
N ALA A 279 14.53 -5.27 -12.46
CA ALA A 279 14.75 -3.83 -12.47
C ALA A 279 13.42 -3.06 -12.33
N GLY A 280 13.40 -2.06 -11.46
CA GLY A 280 12.22 -1.31 -11.06
C GLY A 280 11.31 -2.01 -10.04
N GLY A 281 11.62 -3.25 -9.67
CA GLY A 281 10.86 -4.05 -8.71
C GLY A 281 11.24 -3.83 -7.25
N VAL A 282 10.47 -4.43 -6.35
CA VAL A 282 10.75 -4.46 -4.92
C VAL A 282 10.66 -5.85 -4.30
N CYS A 283 11.35 -6.05 -3.19
CA CYS A 283 11.09 -7.17 -2.28
C CYS A 283 11.29 -6.74 -0.82
N ALA A 284 10.78 -7.54 0.11
CA ALA A 284 11.06 -7.37 1.55
C ALA A 284 11.87 -8.55 2.07
N LEU A 285 12.94 -8.24 2.80
CA LEU A 285 13.69 -9.20 3.60
C LEU A 285 13.22 -9.08 5.05
N TRP A 286 12.57 -10.11 5.56
CA TRP A 286 12.10 -10.18 6.94
C TRP A 286 13.18 -10.65 7.90
N PHE A 287 13.26 -9.99 9.04
CA PHE A 287 14.19 -10.28 10.13
C PHE A 287 13.44 -10.51 11.43
N LEU A 288 13.92 -11.48 12.21
CA LEU A 288 13.46 -11.77 13.55
C LEU A 288 14.63 -11.57 14.52
N ALA A 289 14.54 -10.53 15.34
CA ALA A 289 15.49 -10.26 16.42
C ALA A 289 15.01 -10.95 17.69
N HIS A 290 15.78 -11.89 18.22
CA HIS A 290 15.49 -12.55 19.47
C HIS A 290 16.15 -11.76 20.61
N VAL A 291 15.37 -10.93 21.30
CA VAL A 291 15.84 -10.16 22.46
C VAL A 291 15.80 -11.07 23.68
N PRO A 292 16.95 -11.49 24.25
CA PRO A 292 16.94 -12.44 25.35
C PRO A 292 16.28 -11.87 26.61
N HIS A 293 15.70 -12.74 27.43
CA HIS A 293 15.24 -12.37 28.76
C HIS A 293 16.41 -11.81 29.60
N GLY A 294 16.17 -10.73 30.35
CA GLY A 294 17.20 -10.07 31.16
C GLY A 294 18.16 -9.16 30.38
N THR A 295 17.89 -8.90 29.10
CA THR A 295 18.57 -7.84 28.35
C THR A 295 18.36 -6.50 29.05
N ALA A 296 19.44 -5.79 29.36
CA ALA A 296 19.33 -4.50 30.05
C ALA A 296 18.52 -3.50 29.19
N PRO A 297 17.55 -2.76 29.78
CA PRO A 297 16.82 -1.74 29.05
C PRO A 297 17.77 -0.68 28.47
N GLY A 298 17.54 -0.28 27.23
CA GLY A 298 18.44 0.65 26.54
C GLY A 298 18.38 0.57 25.03
N ARG A 299 19.23 1.36 24.36
CA ARG A 299 19.32 1.40 22.90
C ARG A 299 20.47 0.52 22.43
N TYR A 300 20.18 -0.38 21.50
CA TYR A 300 21.14 -1.26 20.86
C TYR A 300 21.21 -0.94 19.38
N GLY A 301 22.44 -0.78 18.88
CA GLY A 301 22.71 -0.41 17.49
C GLY A 301 23.37 -1.54 16.73
N GLY A 302 23.00 -1.68 15.46
CA GLY A 302 23.70 -2.52 14.50
C GLY A 302 23.29 -2.13 13.09
N GLU A 303 23.41 -3.07 12.17
CA GLU A 303 23.13 -2.81 10.76
C GLU A 303 22.71 -4.08 10.02
N VAL A 304 21.93 -3.89 8.95
CA VAL A 304 21.68 -4.92 7.94
C VAL A 304 22.47 -4.56 6.69
N ALA A 305 23.45 -5.39 6.37
CA ALA A 305 24.22 -5.32 5.15
C ALA A 305 23.56 -6.18 4.06
N VAL A 306 23.07 -5.55 2.99
CA VAL A 306 22.39 -6.18 1.86
C VAL A 306 23.29 -6.16 0.62
N ARG A 307 23.38 -7.30 -0.07
CA ARG A 307 24.16 -7.47 -1.30
C ARG A 307 23.40 -8.32 -2.32
N ALA A 308 23.78 -8.22 -3.57
CA ALA A 308 23.35 -9.09 -4.67
C ALA A 308 24.59 -9.51 -5.48
N GLU A 309 24.46 -10.48 -6.38
CA GLU A 309 25.56 -10.93 -7.23
C GLU A 309 26.07 -9.78 -8.11
N GLY A 310 27.38 -9.48 -8.04
CA GLY A 310 27.99 -8.39 -8.80
C GLY A 310 27.66 -6.97 -8.31
N VAL A 311 26.74 -6.81 -7.35
CA VAL A 311 26.29 -5.50 -6.85
C VAL A 311 27.00 -5.16 -5.54
N PRO A 312 27.58 -3.95 -5.40
CA PRO A 312 28.21 -3.53 -4.15
C PRO A 312 27.26 -3.56 -2.96
N GLU A 313 27.77 -3.98 -1.80
CA GLU A 313 27.01 -4.02 -0.55
C GLU A 313 26.47 -2.62 -0.19
N ARG A 314 25.26 -2.60 0.37
CA ARG A 314 24.64 -1.42 0.98
C ARG A 314 24.17 -1.76 2.38
N VAL A 315 24.13 -0.76 3.24
CA VAL A 315 23.89 -0.93 4.67
C VAL A 315 22.68 -0.11 5.09
N LEU A 316 21.77 -0.74 5.84
CA LEU A 316 20.70 -0.07 6.56
C LEU A 316 21.02 -0.09 8.06
N PRO A 317 21.23 1.07 8.72
CA PRO A 317 21.41 1.11 10.16
C PRO A 317 20.14 0.62 10.89
N VAL A 318 20.32 -0.10 12.00
CA VAL A 318 19.24 -0.62 12.84
C VAL A 318 19.44 -0.16 14.27
N ARG A 319 18.38 0.36 14.89
CA ARG A 319 18.35 0.74 16.30
C ARG A 319 17.14 0.11 16.97
N LEU A 320 17.38 -0.71 17.98
CA LEU A 320 16.33 -1.32 18.79
C LEU A 320 16.39 -0.77 20.21
N THR A 321 15.28 -0.21 20.67
CA THR A 321 15.10 0.19 22.06
C THR A 321 14.48 -0.96 22.83
N VAL A 322 15.22 -1.53 23.77
CA VAL A 322 14.72 -2.58 24.67
C VAL A 322 14.10 -1.92 25.91
N THR A 323 12.86 -2.27 26.22
CA THR A 323 12.13 -1.74 27.37
C THR A 323 12.46 -2.51 28.67
N ASP A 324 11.94 -2.03 29.79
CA ASP A 324 12.00 -2.72 31.09
C ASP A 324 10.94 -3.82 31.24
N ARG A 325 10.05 -3.98 30.25
CA ARG A 325 9.01 -5.02 30.25
C ARG A 325 9.60 -6.34 29.78
N ALA A 326 9.08 -7.43 30.33
CA ALA A 326 9.42 -8.78 29.92
C ALA A 326 8.17 -9.50 29.42
N VAL A 327 8.28 -10.15 28.27
CA VAL A 327 7.20 -10.94 27.69
C VAL A 327 7.35 -12.39 28.14
N PRO A 328 6.31 -13.02 28.73
CA PRO A 328 6.35 -14.44 29.00
C PRO A 328 6.36 -15.26 27.69
N ASP A 329 7.08 -16.38 27.70
CA ASP A 329 7.07 -17.42 26.65
C ASP A 329 7.48 -17.01 25.22
N GLY A 330 8.27 -15.96 25.05
CA GLY A 330 8.85 -15.64 23.74
C GLY A 330 7.84 -15.10 22.73
N GLY A 331 6.97 -14.18 23.17
CA GLY A 331 5.97 -13.55 22.29
C GLY A 331 6.61 -13.04 20.99
N VAL A 332 6.00 -13.40 19.86
CA VAL A 332 6.26 -12.75 18.58
C VAL A 332 5.38 -11.53 18.53
N GLY A 333 5.99 -10.36 18.62
CA GLY A 333 5.27 -9.13 18.39
C GLY A 333 5.16 -8.86 16.90
#